data_AF-A0A947RAU6-F1
#
_entry.id   AF-A0A947RAU6-F1
#
_cell.length_a   1.000
_cell.length_b   1.000
_cell.length_c   1.000
_cell.angle_alpha   90.00
_cell.angle_beta   90.00
_cell.angle_gamma   90.00
#
_symmetry.space_group_name_H-M   'P 1'
#
loop_
_entity.id
_entity.type
_entity.pdbx_description
1 polymer ?
#
loop_
_entity_poly.entity_id
_entity_poly.type
_entity_poly.pdbx_seq_one_letter_code
_entity_poly.pdbx_strand_id
1 'polypeptide(L)'
;MNQLTKIVITWELFESGIPKLHIAGKLDIHRETVHLWIKGIEEFGLLEFLDNYLSAKKGERAKRKIDGLLKARVYRLREENRNCCGQKIKEYLKRDYGISLGVKSIYKILGEKYTLRSKWKKNQKRGPIPEASS
;
A
#
# COMPACT_ATOMS: atom_id res chain seq x y z
N MET A 1 26.19 -9.54 -2.33
CA MET A 1 26.63 -9.38 -0.93
C MET A 1 25.41 -9.34 -0.02
N ASN A 2 25.38 -10.11 1.06
CA ASN A 2 24.24 -10.15 1.99
C ASN A 2 24.17 -8.83 2.79
N GLN A 3 22.96 -8.38 3.15
CA GLN A 3 22.74 -7.15 3.91
C GLN A 3 23.36 -7.23 5.33
N LEU A 4 23.33 -8.41 5.96
CA LEU A 4 23.98 -8.63 7.26
C LEU A 4 25.49 -8.42 7.17
N THR A 5 26.12 -8.92 6.11
CA THR A 5 27.55 -8.73 5.86
C THR A 5 27.88 -7.25 5.66
N LYS A 6 27.00 -6.49 4.99
CA LYS A 6 27.15 -5.04 4.85
C LYS A 6 27.07 -4.32 6.20
N ILE A 7 26.17 -4.74 7.09
CA ILE A 7 26.05 -4.19 8.46
C ILE A 7 27.33 -4.46 9.26
N VAL A 8 27.81 -5.70 9.27
CA VAL A 8 29.03 -6.09 10.01
C VAL A 8 30.25 -5.30 9.52
N ILE A 9 30.47 -5.26 8.20
CA ILE A 9 31.59 -4.51 7.61
C ILE A 9 31.45 -3.01 7.90
N THR A 10 30.23 -2.47 7.92
CA THR A 10 29.99 -1.06 8.28
C THR A 10 30.48 -0.77 9.70
N TRP A 11 30.22 -1.67 10.64
CA TRP A 11 30.66 -1.54 12.02
C TRP A 11 32.18 -1.67 12.17
N GLU A 12 32.79 -2.69 11.55
CA GLU A 12 34.24 -2.90 11.57
C GLU A 12 35.00 -1.69 10.99
N LEU A 13 34.52 -1.13 9.87
CA LEU A 13 35.11 0.06 9.26
C LEU A 13 34.93 1.31 10.14
N PHE A 14 33.82 1.39 10.90
CA PHE A 14 33.58 2.47 11.83
C PHE A 14 34.49 2.39 13.06
N GLU A 15 34.69 1.19 13.64
CA GLU A 15 35.67 0.95 14.71
C GLU A 15 37.11 1.25 14.26
N SER A 16 37.42 0.99 12.99
CA SER A 16 38.70 1.35 12.36
C SER A 16 38.89 2.86 12.15
N GLY A 17 37.93 3.70 12.56
CA GLY A 17 38.02 5.16 12.50
C GLY A 17 37.72 5.76 11.11
N ILE A 18 37.13 5.00 10.19
CA ILE A 18 36.84 5.50 8.85
C ILE A 18 35.59 6.40 8.87
N PRO A 19 35.62 7.57 8.22
CA PRO A 19 34.45 8.44 8.14
C PRO A 19 33.24 7.75 7.50
N LYS A 20 32.04 7.94 8.08
CA LYS A 20 30.76 7.35 7.65
C LYS A 20 30.45 7.55 6.16
N LEU A 21 30.89 8.68 5.60
CA LEU A 21 30.72 9.02 4.19
C LEU A 21 31.54 8.13 3.25
N HIS A 22 32.76 7.75 3.66
CA HIS A 22 33.63 6.86 2.90
C HIS A 22 33.15 5.41 2.96
N ILE A 23 32.57 5.01 4.09
CA ILE A 23 31.94 3.68 4.27
C ILE A 23 30.73 3.54 3.32
N ALA A 24 29.88 4.57 3.27
CA ALA A 24 28.73 4.64 2.36
C ALA A 24 29.15 4.49 0.88
N GLY A 25 30.21 5.19 0.47
CA GLY A 25 30.77 5.09 -0.88
C GLY A 25 31.39 3.72 -1.20
N LYS A 26 32.09 3.09 -0.25
CA LYS A 26 32.70 1.76 -0.44
C LYS A 26 31.67 0.62 -0.55
N LEU A 27 30.57 0.71 0.20
CA LEU A 27 29.56 -0.35 0.26
C LEU A 27 28.39 -0.15 -0.70
N ASP A 28 28.38 0.96 -1.44
CA ASP A 28 27.27 1.42 -2.29
C ASP A 28 25.95 1.44 -1.51
N ILE A 29 25.95 2.16 -0.39
CA ILE A 29 24.81 2.30 0.52
C ILE A 29 24.56 3.78 0.75
N HIS A 30 23.28 4.16 0.87
CA HIS A 30 22.93 5.53 1.21
C HIS A 30 23.50 5.92 2.59
N ARG A 31 24.12 7.11 2.69
CA ARG A 31 24.75 7.60 3.93
C ARG A 31 23.85 7.48 5.15
N GLU A 32 22.57 7.78 4.99
CA GLU A 32 21.59 7.75 6.09
C GLU A 32 21.42 6.35 6.67
N THR A 33 21.48 5.32 5.83
CA THR A 33 21.38 3.93 6.28
C THR A 33 22.58 3.55 7.14
N VAL A 34 23.79 4.01 6.76
CA VAL A 34 25.00 3.84 7.58
C VAL A 34 24.87 4.56 8.92
N HIS A 35 24.34 5.79 8.93
CA HIS A 35 24.07 6.52 10.18
C HIS A 35 23.08 5.78 11.09
N LEU A 36 21.97 5.26 10.53
CA LEU A 36 20.97 4.51 11.27
C LEU A 36 21.51 3.20 11.83
N TRP A 37 22.35 2.50 11.07
CA TRP A 37 22.98 1.26 11.52
C TRP A 37 23.95 1.53 12.66
N ILE A 38 24.83 2.51 12.52
CA ILE A 38 25.79 2.86 13.58
C ILE A 38 25.04 3.27 14.85
N LYS A 39 24.02 4.13 14.74
CA LYS A 39 23.21 4.53 15.89
C LYS A 39 22.50 3.34 16.55
N GLY A 40 21.93 2.44 15.74
CA GLY A 40 21.27 1.24 16.25
C GLY A 40 22.24 0.26 16.92
N ILE A 41 23.47 0.15 16.42
CA ILE A 41 24.51 -0.69 17.01
C ILE A 41 25.06 -0.06 18.30
N GLU A 42 25.19 1.27 18.38
CA GLU A 42 25.57 1.98 19.61
C GLU A 42 24.51 1.83 20.71
N GLU A 43 23.22 1.75 20.36
CA GLU A 43 22.11 1.70 21.33
C GLU A 43 21.83 0.28 21.86
N PHE A 44 21.90 -0.74 21.00
CA PHE A 44 21.52 -2.13 21.35
C PHE A 44 22.70 -3.13 21.30
N GLY A 45 23.83 -2.75 20.70
CA GLY A 45 24.93 -3.66 20.41
C GLY A 45 24.76 -4.42 19.09
N LEU A 46 25.88 -4.90 18.52
CA LEU A 46 25.93 -5.47 17.17
C LEU A 46 25.05 -6.72 17.04
N LEU A 47 25.09 -7.63 18.02
CA LEU A 47 24.35 -8.89 17.98
C LEU A 47 22.84 -8.67 18.08
N GLU A 48 22.39 -7.85 19.04
CA GLU A 48 20.96 -7.53 19.18
C GLU A 48 20.43 -6.77 17.96
N PHE A 49 21.23 -5.87 17.38
CA PHE A 49 20.86 -5.17 16.16
C PHE A 49 20.66 -6.13 14.98
N LEU A 50 21.54 -7.13 14.82
CA LEU A 50 21.42 -8.13 13.76
C LEU A 50 20.18 -9.01 13.96
N ASP A 51 19.90 -9.43 15.20
CA ASP A 51 18.70 -10.22 15.54
C ASP A 51 17.41 -9.42 15.31
N ASN A 52 17.39 -8.15 15.69
CA ASN A 52 16.29 -7.23 15.42
C ASN A 52 16.10 -6.98 13.92
N TYR A 53 17.19 -6.84 13.16
CA TYR A 53 17.13 -6.67 11.71
C TYR A 53 16.58 -7.93 11.01
N LEU A 54 16.95 -9.11 11.49
CA LEU A 54 16.42 -10.39 11.01
C LEU A 54 14.95 -10.59 11.37
N SER A 55 14.57 -10.26 12.60
CA SER A 55 13.19 -10.42 13.10
C SER A 55 12.22 -9.42 12.47
N ALA A 56 12.66 -8.20 12.16
CA ALA A 56 11.86 -7.17 11.49
C ALA A 56 11.32 -7.63 10.12
N LYS A 57 12.05 -8.51 9.41
CA LYS A 57 11.60 -9.10 8.14
C LYS A 57 10.76 -10.36 8.31
N LYS A 58 10.73 -10.95 9.52
CA LYS A 58 9.98 -12.18 9.86
C LYS A 58 8.62 -11.90 10.49
N GLY A 59 8.31 -10.65 10.84
CA GLY A 59 7.02 -10.29 11.41
C GLY A 59 5.84 -10.63 10.48
N GLU A 60 4.70 -10.99 11.06
CA GLU A 60 3.47 -11.19 10.29
C GLU A 60 3.12 -9.91 9.53
N ARG A 61 3.07 -10.00 8.20
CA ARG A 61 2.56 -8.91 7.37
C ARG A 61 1.12 -8.64 7.83
N ALA A 62 0.86 -7.44 8.33
CA ALA A 62 -0.48 -7.03 8.76
C ALA A 62 -1.52 -7.47 7.72
N LYS A 63 -2.48 -8.32 8.14
CA LYS A 63 -3.53 -8.82 7.25
C LYS A 63 -4.23 -7.63 6.60
N ARG A 64 -4.34 -7.65 5.27
CA ARG A 64 -5.05 -6.58 4.55
C ARG A 64 -6.49 -6.53 5.08
N LYS A 65 -6.96 -5.35 5.49
CA LYS A 65 -8.35 -5.15 5.97
C LYS A 65 -9.42 -5.53 4.93
N ILE A 66 -9.04 -5.66 3.66
CA ILE A 66 -9.91 -6.07 2.54
C ILE A 66 -9.14 -7.09 1.72
N ASP A 67 -9.72 -8.27 1.54
CA ASP A 67 -9.16 -9.34 0.71
C ASP A 67 -8.91 -8.84 -0.73
N GLY A 68 -7.73 -9.15 -1.27
CA GLY A 68 -7.35 -8.78 -2.64
C GLY A 68 -8.28 -9.40 -3.67
N LEU A 69 -8.77 -10.62 -3.40
CA LEU A 69 -9.72 -11.30 -4.28
C LEU A 69 -11.06 -10.54 -4.37
N LEU A 70 -11.53 -10.01 -3.24
CA LEU A 70 -12.75 -9.21 -3.18
C LEU A 70 -12.61 -7.91 -3.99
N LYS A 71 -11.45 -7.24 -3.93
CA LYS A 71 -11.18 -6.05 -4.76
C LYS A 71 -11.21 -6.39 -6.24
N ALA A 72 -10.53 -7.47 -6.64
CA ALA A 72 -10.51 -7.93 -8.02
C ALA A 72 -11.92 -8.23 -8.56
N ARG A 73 -12.76 -8.89 -7.75
CA ARG A 73 -14.17 -9.16 -8.08
C ARG A 73 -14.97 -7.88 -8.28
N VAL A 74 -14.83 -6.88 -7.41
CA VAL A 74 -15.51 -5.57 -7.55
C VAL A 74 -15.13 -4.89 -8.86
N TYR A 75 -13.86 -4.93 -9.25
CA TYR A 75 -13.40 -4.35 -10.52
C TYR A 75 -13.96 -5.09 -11.72
N ARG A 76 -13.89 -6.42 -11.69
CA ARG A 76 -14.40 -7.28 -12.75
C ARG A 76 -15.91 -7.09 -12.97
N LEU A 77 -16.70 -7.12 -11.89
CA LEU A 77 -18.15 -6.90 -11.96
C LEU A 77 -18.50 -5.53 -12.57
N ARG A 78 -17.68 -4.50 -12.33
CA ARG A 78 -17.89 -3.18 -12.92
C ARG A 78 -17.59 -3.18 -14.43
N GLU A 79 -16.48 -3.78 -14.84
CA GLU A 79 -16.05 -3.86 -16.24
C GLU A 79 -17.02 -4.70 -17.08
N GLU A 80 -17.40 -5.88 -16.59
CA GLU A 80 -18.32 -6.81 -17.26
C GLU A 80 -19.75 -6.24 -17.38
N ASN A 81 -20.21 -5.47 -16.38
CA ASN A 81 -21.57 -4.94 -16.35
C ASN A 81 -21.63 -3.45 -16.71
N ARG A 82 -21.01 -3.06 -17.84
CA ARG A 82 -21.14 -1.72 -18.45
C ARG A 82 -20.85 -0.56 -17.50
N ASN A 83 -19.79 -0.65 -16.69
CA ASN A 83 -19.42 0.39 -15.71
C ASN A 83 -20.52 0.69 -14.67
N CYS A 84 -21.22 -0.35 -14.21
CA CYS A 84 -22.34 -0.22 -13.27
C CYS A 84 -21.99 0.52 -11.95
N CYS A 85 -23.04 1.03 -11.30
CA CYS A 85 -22.94 1.76 -10.03
C CYS A 85 -22.69 0.82 -8.83
N GLY A 86 -22.25 1.40 -7.71
CA GLY A 86 -21.96 0.64 -6.49
C GLY A 86 -23.14 -0.13 -5.92
N GLN A 87 -24.39 0.32 -6.15
CA GLN A 87 -25.60 -0.42 -5.76
C GLN A 87 -25.75 -1.74 -6.53
N LYS A 88 -25.55 -1.72 -7.85
CA LYS A 88 -25.62 -2.93 -8.69
C LYS A 88 -24.50 -3.92 -8.36
N ILE A 89 -23.29 -3.43 -8.11
CA ILE A 89 -22.17 -4.28 -7.67
C ILE A 89 -22.51 -4.96 -6.34
N LYS A 90 -23.16 -4.26 -5.40
CA LYS A 90 -23.62 -4.86 -4.14
C LYS A 90 -24.60 -6.01 -4.38
N GLU A 91 -25.55 -5.84 -5.29
CA GLU A 91 -26.51 -6.88 -5.66
C GLU A 91 -25.81 -8.08 -6.30
N TYR A 92 -24.90 -7.86 -7.25
CA TYR A 92 -24.12 -8.93 -7.89
C TYR A 92 -23.24 -9.68 -6.89
N LEU A 93 -22.56 -8.98 -5.98
CA LEU A 93 -21.76 -9.60 -4.92
C LEU A 93 -22.60 -10.48 -4.00
N LYS A 94 -23.82 -10.04 -3.67
CA LYS A 94 -24.73 -10.82 -2.82
C LYS A 94 -25.29 -12.02 -3.57
N ARG A 95 -25.72 -11.84 -4.83
CA ARG A 95 -26.36 -12.89 -5.63
C ARG A 95 -25.37 -13.97 -6.08
N ASP A 96 -24.22 -13.56 -6.61
CA ASP A 96 -23.31 -14.47 -7.28
C ASP A 96 -22.26 -15.06 -6.32
N TYR A 97 -22.00 -14.41 -5.18
CA TYR A 97 -20.96 -14.82 -4.22
C TYR A 97 -21.43 -14.89 -2.77
N GLY A 98 -22.67 -14.52 -2.44
CA GLY A 98 -23.17 -14.47 -1.06
C GLY A 98 -22.50 -13.39 -0.18
N ILE A 99 -21.77 -12.43 -0.77
CA ILE A 99 -20.98 -11.44 -0.02
C ILE A 99 -21.79 -10.17 0.20
N SER A 100 -22.02 -9.81 1.47
CA SER A 100 -22.65 -8.55 1.85
C SER A 100 -21.61 -7.46 2.08
N LEU A 101 -21.45 -6.54 1.12
CA LEU A 101 -20.58 -5.37 1.26
C LEU A 101 -21.40 -4.08 1.31
N GLY A 102 -21.01 -3.16 2.19
CA GLY A 102 -21.59 -1.81 2.22
C GLY A 102 -21.23 -1.01 0.96
N VAL A 103 -22.19 -0.25 0.42
CA VAL A 103 -21.98 0.56 -0.80
C VAL A 103 -20.81 1.55 -0.64
N LYS A 104 -20.62 2.11 0.57
CA LYS A 104 -19.48 2.97 0.90
C LYS A 104 -18.13 2.25 0.70
N SER A 105 -18.05 0.98 1.11
CA SER A 105 -16.85 0.15 0.95
C SER A 105 -16.60 -0.18 -0.52
N ILE A 106 -17.65 -0.39 -1.31
CA ILE A 106 -17.54 -0.58 -2.78
C ILE A 106 -16.93 0.67 -3.42
N TYR A 107 -17.45 1.86 -3.12
CA TYR A 107 -16.88 3.10 -3.66
C TYR A 107 -15.46 3.37 -3.17
N LYS A 108 -15.11 2.97 -1.93
CA LYS A 108 -13.73 3.02 -1.44
C LYS A 108 -12.80 2.15 -2.29
N ILE A 109 -13.20 0.90 -2.57
CA ILE A 109 -12.45 -0.03 -3.42
C ILE A 109 -12.35 0.53 -4.85
N LEU A 110 -13.45 1.03 -5.42
CA LEU A 110 -13.46 1.62 -6.76
C LEU A 110 -12.58 2.86 -6.86
N GLY A 111 -12.50 3.68 -5.81
CA GLY A 111 -11.64 4.86 -5.76
C GLY A 111 -10.15 4.56 -5.74
N GLU A 112 -9.74 3.34 -5.38
CA GLU A 112 -8.33 2.93 -5.45
C GLU A 112 -7.86 2.70 -6.91
N LYS A 113 -8.75 2.22 -7.79
CA LYS A 113 -8.42 1.90 -9.20
C LYS A 113 -8.90 2.97 -10.19
N TYR A 114 -10.01 3.65 -9.89
CA TYR A 114 -10.69 4.55 -10.81
C TYR A 114 -10.80 5.97 -10.25
N THR A 115 -10.59 6.95 -11.12
CA THR A 115 -11.01 8.34 -10.89
C THR A 115 -12.54 8.44 -11.00
N LEU A 116 -13.23 8.11 -9.90
CA LEU A 116 -14.66 8.36 -9.77
C LEU A 116 -14.87 9.89 -9.88
N ARG A 117 -15.67 10.32 -10.87
CA ARG A 117 -15.85 11.72 -11.34
C ARG A 117 -15.65 12.78 -10.25
N SER A 118 -15.02 13.90 -10.63
CA SER A 118 -14.91 15.06 -9.75
C SER A 118 -16.29 15.46 -9.20
N LYS A 119 -16.37 15.71 -7.89
CA LYS A 119 -17.59 16.13 -7.17
C LYS A 119 -18.21 17.44 -7.69
N TRP A 120 -17.59 18.07 -8.70
CA TRP A 120 -17.74 19.48 -9.04
C TRP A 120 -18.29 19.77 -10.45
N LYS A 121 -18.88 18.79 -11.16
CA LYS A 121 -19.78 19.11 -12.30
C LYS A 121 -21.23 18.99 -11.84
N LYS A 122 -21.87 20.15 -11.60
CA LYS A 122 -23.30 20.26 -11.28
C LYS A 122 -24.15 19.56 -12.35
N ASN A 123 -25.31 19.02 -11.94
CA ASN A 123 -26.32 18.42 -12.83
C ASN A 123 -26.48 19.27 -14.10
N GLN A 124 -26.36 18.64 -15.28
CA GLN A 124 -26.81 19.28 -16.51
C GLN A 124 -28.29 19.64 -16.35
N LYS A 125 -28.68 20.84 -16.82
CA LYS A 125 -30.09 21.26 -16.81
C LYS A 125 -30.90 20.16 -17.50
N ARG A 126 -31.84 19.55 -16.78
CA ARG A 126 -32.80 18.62 -17.38
C ARG A 126 -33.58 19.41 -18.43
N GLY A 127 -33.86 18.78 -19.57
CA GLY A 127 -34.73 19.37 -20.60
C GLY A 127 -36.12 19.68 -20.03
N PRO A 128 -36.94 20.45 -20.76
CA PRO A 128 -38.30 20.78 -20.33
C PRO A 128 -39.06 19.50 -19.96
N ILE A 129 -39.77 19.56 -18.83
CA ILE A 129 -40.66 18.49 -18.38
C ILE A 129 -41.81 18.46 -19.39
N PRO A 130 -42.10 17.33 -20.06
CA PRO A 130 -43.26 17.25 -20.95
C PRO A 130 -44.53 17.40 -20.11
N GLU A 131 -45.30 18.45 -20.38
CA GLU A 131 -46.65 18.61 -19.83
C GLU A 131 -47.60 17.72 -20.62
N ALA A 132 -48.41 16.94 -19.90
CA ALA A 132 -49.41 16.09 -20.52
C ALA A 132 -50.46 16.98 -21.22
N SER A 133 -50.68 16.75 -22.50
CA SER A 133 -51.80 17.34 -23.23
C SER A 133 -53.07 16.59 -22.80
N SER A 134 -54.02 17.31 -22.21
CA SER A 134 -55.37 16.81 -21.92
C SER A 134 -56.15 16.53 -23.20
#